data_AF-A0AA51E057-F1
#
_entry.id   AF-A0AA51E057-F1
#
_cell.length_a   1.000
_cell.length_b   1.000
_cell.length_c   1.000
_cell.angle_alpha   90.00
_cell.angle_beta   90.00
_cell.angle_gamma   90.00
#
_symmetry.space_group_name_H-M   'P 1'
#
loop_
_entity.id
_entity.type
_entity.pdbx_description
1 polymer ?
#
loop_
_entity_poly.entity_id
_entity_poly.type
_entity_poly.pdbx_seq_one_letter_code
_entity_poly.pdbx_strand_id
1 'polypeptide(L)'
;MIKIKKMSFTIAMALCLSAAIPVSTPFYSNVEEAYAAAVKLNVTKTSVYIGDTVKLKLSGTSMPIKWSSSDKSIAKVSASGMVTGLKKGMVKVTAAVGTKKYISTITVQKKILTAEQIYEKCSKATVEILAEVDGEKYNLGSGFFLDNGKVVTNLHVIAGADKIQVTNYNGTTFDVQQVLGYDAAIDLAVLKINSKNDFLIQNQEGVTAGESVYILGSPLGLTGSFADGMVSSTSRKLEGVDYIQVTAPMSPGNSGGPLINRYGEVMGINTWQFADGQNLNFSININEISEVNTDNPVSVSEFQNLTESYREDADEEGTAYSSSDSQEVHTNQLTDLKKVSDILGALNGNLYAAAILIPNEDGTSYKWILPQ
;
A
#
# COMPACT_ATOMS: atom_id res chain seq x y z
N MET A 1 -41.49 -117.79 -34.06
CA MET A 1 -40.46 -118.09 -35.08
C MET A 1 -39.18 -117.37 -34.68
N ILE A 2 -38.05 -118.12 -34.70
CA ILE A 2 -36.63 -117.66 -34.68
C ILE A 2 -36.19 -117.01 -33.32
N LYS A 3 -35.61 -117.69 -32.31
CA LYS A 3 -34.31 -118.42 -32.18
C LYS A 3 -33.12 -117.48 -32.54
N ILE A 4 -32.29 -116.98 -31.61
CA ILE A 4 -31.10 -117.61 -30.99
C ILE A 4 -30.45 -116.51 -30.10
N LYS A 5 -30.27 -116.65 -28.77
CA LYS A 5 -29.29 -117.42 -27.96
C LYS A 5 -27.97 -116.65 -27.68
N LYS A 6 -27.83 -116.24 -26.40
CA LYS A 6 -26.64 -116.31 -25.48
C LYS A 6 -25.36 -115.54 -25.90
N MET A 7 -24.48 -115.05 -25.03
CA MET A 7 -24.08 -115.48 -23.69
C MET A 7 -23.13 -114.45 -23.05
N SER A 8 -23.33 -114.18 -21.74
CA SER A 8 -22.33 -113.99 -20.66
C SER A 8 -21.30 -112.82 -20.73
N PHE A 9 -20.83 -112.20 -19.65
CA PHE A 9 -20.41 -112.77 -18.35
C PHE A 9 -20.45 -111.72 -17.21
N THR A 10 -20.61 -112.26 -16.00
CA THR A 10 -20.87 -111.70 -14.66
C THR A 10 -19.67 -110.99 -13.99
N ILE A 11 -19.94 -110.36 -12.82
CA ILE A 11 -19.08 -110.15 -11.61
C ILE A 11 -18.63 -108.69 -11.42
N ALA A 12 -18.60 -108.09 -10.23
CA ALA A 12 -19.26 -108.23 -8.94
C ALA A 12 -18.85 -106.97 -8.14
N MET A 13 -19.70 -106.58 -7.20
CA MET A 13 -19.44 -105.53 -6.23
C MET A 13 -18.27 -105.93 -5.33
N ALA A 14 -17.23 -105.10 -5.28
CA ALA A 14 -16.17 -105.18 -4.28
C ALA A 14 -15.84 -103.77 -3.78
N LEU A 15 -16.12 -103.54 -2.49
CA LEU A 15 -15.62 -102.40 -1.73
C LEU A 15 -14.09 -102.44 -1.74
N CYS A 16 -13.46 -101.39 -2.25
CA CYS A 16 -12.08 -101.06 -1.94
C CYS A 16 -12.02 -99.64 -1.36
N LEU A 17 -11.70 -99.57 -0.06
CA LEU A 17 -11.09 -98.40 0.56
C LEU A 17 -9.87 -98.01 -0.28
N SER A 18 -9.83 -96.78 -0.77
CA SER A 18 -8.57 -96.17 -1.22
C SER A 18 -8.44 -94.80 -0.58
N ALA A 19 -7.28 -94.60 0.03
CA ALA A 19 -6.90 -93.41 0.77
C ALA A 19 -6.99 -92.16 -0.12
N ALA A 20 -7.58 -91.09 0.40
CA ALA A 20 -7.48 -89.77 -0.19
C ALA A 20 -6.03 -89.30 -0.09
N ILE A 21 -5.31 -89.35 -1.21
CA ILE A 21 -4.08 -88.56 -1.38
C ILE A 21 -4.55 -87.15 -1.76
N PRO A 22 -4.27 -86.10 -0.98
CA PRO A 22 -4.56 -84.75 -1.42
C PRO A 22 -3.67 -84.43 -2.62
N VAL A 23 -4.28 -84.32 -3.80
CA VAL A 23 -3.65 -83.67 -4.95
C VAL A 23 -3.50 -82.20 -4.57
N SER A 24 -2.26 -81.74 -4.37
CA SER A 24 -1.98 -80.32 -4.22
C SER A 24 -2.34 -79.63 -5.53
N THR A 25 -3.50 -78.95 -5.55
CA THR A 25 -3.80 -77.98 -6.60
C THR A 25 -2.70 -76.92 -6.59
N PRO A 26 -2.16 -76.51 -7.75
CA PRO A 26 -1.15 -75.47 -7.79
C PRO A 26 -1.72 -74.21 -7.14
N PHE A 27 -0.88 -73.58 -6.31
CA PHE A 27 -1.09 -72.29 -5.70
C PHE A 27 -1.86 -71.35 -6.65
N TYR A 28 -3.09 -70.97 -6.28
CA TYR A 28 -3.60 -69.68 -6.70
C TYR A 28 -2.69 -68.65 -6.04
N SER A 29 -1.84 -68.01 -6.85
CA SER A 29 -1.21 -66.77 -6.42
C SER A 29 -2.35 -65.82 -6.03
N ASN A 30 -2.38 -65.40 -4.76
CA ASN A 30 -3.12 -64.20 -4.40
C ASN A 30 -2.51 -63.07 -5.23
N VAL A 31 -3.20 -62.69 -6.32
CA VAL A 31 -2.96 -61.40 -6.94
C VAL A 31 -3.51 -60.40 -5.93
N GLU A 32 -2.65 -59.95 -5.01
CA GLU A 32 -2.89 -58.68 -4.36
C GLU A 32 -2.90 -57.64 -5.49
N GLU A 33 -4.08 -57.20 -5.90
CA GLU A 33 -4.22 -55.97 -6.67
C GLU A 33 -3.64 -54.86 -5.79
N ALA A 34 -2.37 -54.57 -5.98
CA ALA A 34 -1.76 -53.35 -5.49
C ALA A 34 -2.48 -52.21 -6.21
N TYR A 35 -3.52 -51.66 -5.58
CA TYR A 35 -4.15 -50.42 -6.03
C TYR A 35 -3.05 -49.37 -6.09
N ALA A 36 -2.60 -49.04 -7.31
CA ALA A 36 -1.64 -47.97 -7.51
C ALA A 36 -2.20 -46.72 -6.82
N ALA A 37 -1.45 -46.16 -5.87
CA ALA A 37 -1.89 -45.00 -5.10
C ALA A 37 -2.38 -43.92 -6.07
N ALA A 38 -3.63 -43.48 -5.90
CA ALA A 38 -4.23 -42.51 -6.82
C ALA A 38 -3.36 -41.26 -6.92
N VAL A 39 -3.05 -40.85 -8.16
CA VAL A 39 -2.24 -39.65 -8.41
C VAL A 39 -2.94 -38.45 -7.79
N LYS A 40 -2.27 -37.79 -6.84
CA LYS A 40 -2.88 -36.74 -6.01
C LYS A 40 -1.96 -35.55 -5.85
N LEU A 41 -2.54 -34.36 -6.02
CA LEU A 41 -1.89 -33.10 -5.71
C LEU A 41 -2.02 -32.81 -4.22
N ASN A 42 -0.95 -32.33 -3.58
CA ASN A 42 -0.96 -32.00 -2.15
C ASN A 42 -2.00 -30.92 -1.80
N VAL A 43 -2.17 -29.91 -2.67
CA VAL A 43 -3.15 -28.82 -2.50
C VAL A 43 -3.73 -28.41 -3.85
N THR A 44 -5.05 -28.24 -3.91
CA THR A 44 -5.75 -27.75 -5.11
C THR A 44 -5.98 -26.23 -5.09
N LYS A 45 -5.83 -25.60 -3.91
CA LYS A 45 -5.82 -24.16 -3.71
C LYS A 45 -4.82 -23.81 -2.62
N THR A 46 -4.02 -22.75 -2.83
CA THR A 46 -3.08 -22.23 -1.82
C THR A 46 -2.74 -20.77 -2.12
N SER A 47 -2.10 -20.10 -1.16
CA SER A 47 -1.65 -18.72 -1.30
C SER A 47 -0.13 -18.63 -1.13
N VAL A 48 0.48 -17.65 -1.78
CA VAL A 48 1.91 -17.33 -1.64
C VAL A 48 2.08 -15.81 -1.66
N TYR A 49 3.05 -15.30 -0.90
CA TYR A 49 3.37 -13.88 -0.97
C TYR A 49 4.25 -13.59 -2.19
N ILE A 50 4.22 -12.35 -2.68
CA ILE A 50 5.17 -11.88 -3.70
C ILE A 50 6.60 -12.08 -3.16
N GLY A 51 7.47 -12.70 -3.96
CA GLY A 51 8.84 -13.06 -3.59
C GLY A 51 8.98 -14.43 -2.90
N ASP A 52 7.93 -14.91 -2.25
CA ASP A 52 7.94 -16.20 -1.55
C ASP A 52 7.67 -17.38 -2.49
N THR A 53 7.90 -18.58 -1.98
CA THR A 53 7.67 -19.82 -2.71
C THR A 53 6.80 -20.82 -1.98
N VAL A 54 6.02 -21.60 -2.73
CA VAL A 54 5.23 -22.72 -2.22
C VAL A 54 5.52 -23.97 -3.05
N LYS A 55 5.68 -25.12 -2.39
CA LYS A 55 5.91 -26.40 -3.05
C LYS A 55 4.59 -27.09 -3.38
N LEU A 56 4.34 -27.30 -4.67
CA LEU A 56 3.37 -28.28 -5.13
C LEU A 56 4.04 -29.65 -5.24
N LYS A 57 3.34 -30.68 -4.73
CA LYS A 57 3.78 -32.07 -4.79
C LYS A 57 2.66 -32.89 -5.42
N LEU A 58 3.01 -33.67 -6.44
CA LEU A 58 2.13 -34.65 -7.04
C LEU A 58 2.64 -36.04 -6.64
N SER A 59 1.85 -36.77 -5.85
CA SER A 59 2.16 -38.11 -5.34
C SER A 59 1.43 -39.18 -6.15
N GLY A 60 1.82 -40.45 -6.03
CA GLY A 60 1.14 -41.57 -6.68
C GLY A 60 1.55 -41.81 -8.14
N THR A 61 2.66 -41.20 -8.60
CA THR A 61 3.20 -41.42 -9.94
C THR A 61 4.73 -41.45 -9.92
N SER A 62 5.32 -42.32 -10.74
CA SER A 62 6.74 -42.34 -11.09
C SER A 62 7.02 -41.69 -12.47
N MET A 63 5.98 -41.32 -13.20
CA MET A 63 6.11 -40.70 -14.51
C MET A 63 6.62 -39.25 -14.37
N PRO A 64 7.37 -38.73 -15.36
CA PRO A 64 7.80 -37.34 -15.38
C PRO A 64 6.61 -36.37 -15.33
N ILE A 65 6.71 -35.36 -14.45
CA ILE A 65 5.69 -34.34 -14.26
C ILE A 65 6.11 -33.08 -15.03
N LYS A 66 5.25 -32.61 -15.95
CA LYS A 66 5.45 -31.32 -16.62
C LYS A 66 4.64 -30.24 -15.92
N TRP A 67 5.35 -29.30 -15.27
CA TRP A 67 4.74 -28.15 -14.61
C TRP A 67 4.57 -26.98 -15.58
N SER A 68 3.46 -26.25 -15.43
CA SER A 68 3.20 -25.02 -16.16
C SER A 68 2.33 -24.06 -15.34
N SER A 69 2.50 -22.77 -15.55
CA SER A 69 1.66 -21.71 -14.99
C SER A 69 0.84 -21.10 -16.11
N SER A 70 -0.45 -20.82 -15.87
CA SER A 70 -1.31 -20.15 -16.84
C SER A 70 -0.92 -18.69 -17.08
N ASP A 71 -0.24 -18.06 -16.12
CA ASP A 71 0.30 -16.71 -16.25
C ASP A 71 1.63 -16.61 -15.47
N LYS A 72 2.74 -16.55 -16.23
CA LYS A 72 4.09 -16.46 -15.68
C LYS A 72 4.44 -15.07 -15.13
N SER A 73 3.63 -14.06 -15.38
CA SER A 73 3.78 -12.73 -14.77
C SER A 73 3.24 -12.70 -13.34
N ILE A 74 2.25 -13.53 -13.02
CA ILE A 74 1.68 -13.69 -11.68
C ILE A 74 2.50 -14.67 -10.84
N ALA A 75 2.75 -15.88 -11.36
CA ALA A 75 3.62 -16.85 -10.69
C ALA A 75 4.37 -17.74 -11.67
N LYS A 76 5.62 -18.07 -11.35
CA LYS A 76 6.43 -19.05 -12.08
C LYS A 76 6.45 -20.37 -11.32
N VAL A 77 6.54 -21.49 -12.03
CA VAL A 77 6.71 -22.83 -11.45
C VAL A 77 7.97 -23.48 -12.02
N SER A 78 8.83 -24.02 -11.16
CA SER A 78 10.03 -24.74 -11.57
C SER A 78 9.71 -26.18 -11.98
N ALA A 79 10.68 -26.86 -12.60
CA ALA A 79 10.55 -28.28 -12.95
C ALA A 79 10.29 -29.19 -11.74
N SER A 80 10.68 -28.76 -10.53
CA SER A 80 10.42 -29.53 -9.32
C SER A 80 9.03 -29.26 -8.72
N GLY A 81 8.27 -28.29 -9.23
CA GLY A 81 6.98 -27.87 -8.65
C GLY A 81 7.10 -26.79 -7.58
N MET A 82 8.22 -26.08 -7.50
CA MET A 82 8.31 -24.87 -6.67
C MET A 82 7.63 -23.72 -7.40
N VAL A 83 6.59 -23.14 -6.81
CA VAL A 83 5.86 -21.98 -7.34
C VAL A 83 6.36 -20.72 -6.64
N THR A 84 6.82 -19.73 -7.39
CA THR A 84 7.24 -18.41 -6.88
C THR A 84 6.21 -17.36 -7.23
N GLY A 85 5.69 -16.64 -6.24
CA GLY A 85 4.78 -15.51 -6.44
C GLY A 85 5.54 -14.28 -6.95
N LEU A 86 5.04 -13.63 -8.00
CA LEU A 86 5.71 -12.48 -8.64
C LEU A 86 4.86 -11.22 -8.63
N LYS A 87 3.56 -11.36 -8.88
CA LYS A 87 2.61 -10.24 -8.90
C LYS A 87 1.31 -10.68 -8.26
N LYS A 88 0.66 -9.78 -7.51
CA LYS A 88 -0.68 -10.02 -6.93
C LYS A 88 -1.64 -10.49 -8.02
N GLY A 89 -2.38 -11.56 -7.76
CA GLY A 89 -3.30 -12.14 -8.72
C GLY A 89 -3.58 -13.62 -8.47
N MET A 90 -4.46 -14.20 -9.28
CA MET A 90 -4.80 -15.61 -9.21
C MET A 90 -4.34 -16.32 -10.47
N VAL A 91 -3.68 -17.47 -10.33
CA VAL A 91 -3.13 -18.23 -11.46
C VAL A 91 -3.33 -19.72 -11.26
N LYS A 92 -3.51 -20.45 -12.37
CA LYS A 92 -3.61 -21.91 -12.35
C LYS A 92 -2.25 -22.52 -12.65
N VAL A 93 -1.71 -23.29 -11.71
CA VAL A 93 -0.51 -24.10 -11.91
C VAL A 93 -0.93 -25.54 -12.21
N THR A 94 -0.50 -26.05 -13.35
CA THR A 94 -0.86 -27.38 -13.86
C THR A 94 0.33 -28.32 -13.78
N ALA A 95 0.13 -29.46 -13.13
CA ALA A 95 0.99 -30.64 -13.21
C ALA A 95 0.40 -31.59 -14.27
N ALA A 96 1.12 -31.83 -15.36
CA ALA A 96 0.70 -32.77 -16.39
C ALA A 96 1.50 -34.09 -16.28
N VAL A 97 0.78 -35.21 -16.28
CA VAL A 97 1.33 -36.56 -16.27
C VAL A 97 0.67 -37.35 -17.40
N GLY A 98 1.40 -37.56 -18.50
CA GLY A 98 0.81 -38.07 -19.74
C GLY A 98 -0.33 -37.16 -20.22
N THR A 99 -1.52 -37.71 -20.39
CA THR A 99 -2.73 -36.97 -20.80
C THR A 99 -3.50 -36.36 -19.63
N LYS A 100 -3.22 -36.76 -18.39
CA LYS A 100 -3.92 -36.28 -17.19
C LYS A 100 -3.32 -34.96 -16.70
N LYS A 101 -4.18 -34.05 -16.26
CA LYS A 101 -3.81 -32.74 -15.73
C LYS A 101 -4.35 -32.58 -14.30
N TYR A 102 -3.50 -32.08 -13.42
CA TYR A 102 -3.83 -31.77 -12.03
C TYR A 102 -3.56 -30.29 -11.80
N ILE A 103 -4.58 -29.56 -11.37
CA ILE A 103 -4.54 -28.10 -11.33
C ILE A 103 -4.61 -27.63 -9.88
N SER A 104 -3.65 -26.77 -9.50
CA SER A 104 -3.73 -25.96 -8.28
C SER A 104 -4.06 -24.52 -8.66
N THR A 105 -4.97 -23.89 -7.93
CA THR A 105 -5.18 -22.44 -8.00
C THR A 105 -4.28 -21.76 -6.97
N ILE A 106 -3.41 -20.88 -7.43
CA ILE A 106 -2.46 -20.14 -6.59
C ILE A 106 -2.94 -18.70 -6.52
N THR A 107 -3.16 -18.21 -5.30
CA THR A 107 -3.42 -16.79 -5.03
C THR A 107 -2.11 -16.14 -4.59
N VAL A 108 -1.57 -15.24 -5.40
CA VAL A 108 -0.42 -14.43 -5.05
C VAL A 108 -0.91 -13.13 -4.40
N GLN A 109 -0.37 -12.79 -3.25
CA GLN A 109 -0.78 -11.61 -2.47
C GLN A 109 0.41 -10.81 -1.95
N LYS A 110 0.21 -9.52 -1.67
CA LYS A 110 1.23 -8.70 -1.01
C LYS A 110 1.37 -9.14 0.45
N LYS A 111 2.58 -9.06 1.00
CA LYS A 111 2.84 -9.31 2.40
C LYS A 111 2.45 -8.08 3.21
N ILE A 112 1.52 -8.24 4.14
CA ILE A 112 1.22 -7.21 5.13
C ILE A 112 2.41 -7.13 6.10
N LEU A 113 2.95 -5.94 6.28
CA LEU A 113 4.07 -5.68 7.17
C LEU A 113 3.56 -5.28 8.56
N THR A 114 4.35 -5.54 9.60
CA THR A 114 4.10 -4.93 10.91
C THR A 114 4.44 -3.44 10.88
N ALA A 115 3.91 -2.67 11.82
CA ALA A 115 4.22 -1.25 11.95
C ALA A 115 5.74 -1.01 12.10
N GLU A 116 6.43 -1.85 12.89
CA GLU A 116 7.89 -1.85 13.02
C GLU A 116 8.60 -2.08 11.68
N GLN A 117 8.19 -3.09 10.90
CA GLN A 117 8.76 -3.35 9.58
C GLN A 117 8.51 -2.20 8.59
N ILE A 118 7.35 -1.55 8.68
CA ILE A 118 7.03 -0.37 7.86
C ILE A 118 7.96 0.78 8.23
N TYR A 119 8.12 1.05 9.53
CA TYR A 119 9.03 2.08 10.03
C TYR A 119 10.47 1.81 9.58
N GLU A 120 11.02 0.63 9.84
CA GLU A 120 12.40 0.26 9.46
C GLU A 120 12.66 0.39 7.95
N LYS A 121 11.66 0.04 7.13
CA LYS A 121 11.74 0.12 5.67
C LYS A 121 11.63 1.56 5.18
N CYS A 122 10.67 2.33 5.68
CA CYS A 122 10.28 3.59 5.08
C CYS A 122 11.03 4.81 5.65
N SER A 123 11.48 4.73 6.91
CA SER A 123 12.28 5.78 7.56
C SER A 123 13.59 6.05 6.84
N LYS A 124 14.23 5.02 6.27
CA LYS A 124 15.48 5.16 5.51
C LYS A 124 15.38 6.03 4.26
N ALA A 125 14.18 6.13 3.71
CA ALA A 125 13.89 6.94 2.52
C ALA A 125 13.21 8.27 2.85
N THR A 126 12.92 8.54 4.13
CA THR A 126 12.29 9.77 4.60
C THR A 126 13.38 10.70 5.14
N VAL A 127 13.20 12.00 4.91
CA VAL A 127 14.20 13.02 5.21
C VAL A 127 13.58 14.19 5.95
N GLU A 128 14.40 14.87 6.74
CA GLU A 128 14.09 16.22 7.25
C GLU A 128 14.38 17.25 6.16
N ILE A 129 13.57 18.29 6.10
CA ILE A 129 13.83 19.47 5.28
C ILE A 129 13.84 20.71 6.16
N LEU A 130 14.93 21.46 6.09
CA LEU A 130 15.08 22.76 6.73
C LEU A 130 15.19 23.83 5.64
N ALA A 131 14.31 24.81 5.70
CA ALA A 131 14.34 26.00 4.87
C ALA A 131 14.86 27.19 5.69
N GLU A 132 15.80 27.95 5.13
CA GLU A 132 16.36 29.17 5.70
C GLU A 132 16.04 30.36 4.80
N VAL A 133 15.81 31.52 5.43
CA VAL A 133 15.60 32.82 4.79
C VAL A 133 16.46 33.84 5.54
N ASP A 134 17.29 34.59 4.82
CA ASP A 134 18.24 35.56 5.37
C ASP A 134 19.18 34.96 6.44
N GLY A 135 19.48 33.66 6.32
CA GLY A 135 20.32 32.91 7.25
C GLY A 135 19.64 32.48 8.56
N GLU A 136 18.35 32.77 8.73
CA GLU A 136 17.55 32.32 9.85
C GLU A 136 16.68 31.11 9.47
N LYS A 137 16.42 30.22 10.43
CA LYS A 137 15.54 29.07 10.20
C LYS A 137 14.12 29.55 10.00
N TYR A 138 13.58 29.33 8.81
CA TYR A 138 12.23 29.76 8.43
C TYR A 138 11.21 28.64 8.66
N ASN A 139 11.44 27.48 8.07
CA ASN A 139 10.47 26.39 8.12
C ASN A 139 11.15 25.01 8.27
N LEU A 140 10.44 24.08 8.89
CA LEU A 140 10.86 22.71 9.10
C LEU A 140 9.76 21.75 8.66
N GLY A 141 10.11 20.85 7.75
CA GLY A 141 9.20 19.84 7.24
C GLY A 141 9.89 18.51 7.01
N SER A 142 9.19 17.67 6.26
CA SER A 142 9.65 16.35 5.85
C SER A 142 9.68 16.25 4.34
N GLY A 143 10.37 15.23 3.86
CA GLY A 143 10.31 14.79 2.48
C GLY A 143 10.60 13.31 2.39
N PHE A 144 10.56 12.76 1.19
CA PHE A 144 11.02 11.38 0.96
C PHE A 144 11.52 11.16 -0.46
N PHE A 145 12.41 10.18 -0.61
CA PHE A 145 12.91 9.77 -1.92
C PHE A 145 11.88 8.92 -2.67
N LEU A 146 11.54 9.33 -3.90
CA LEU A 146 10.79 8.51 -4.87
C LEU A 146 11.67 7.86 -5.92
N ASP A 147 12.87 8.40 -6.10
CA ASP A 147 13.89 7.90 -7.01
C ASP A 147 15.27 8.34 -6.48
N ASN A 148 16.34 7.84 -7.09
CA ASN A 148 17.71 8.16 -6.71
C ASN A 148 17.98 9.68 -6.79
N GLY A 149 18.08 10.27 -5.60
CA GLY A 149 18.36 11.69 -5.43
C GLY A 149 17.21 12.61 -5.80
N LYS A 150 15.96 12.12 -5.92
CA LYS A 150 14.76 12.96 -6.07
C LYS A 150 13.94 12.91 -4.78
N VAL A 151 13.86 14.04 -4.08
CA VAL A 151 13.06 14.18 -2.86
C VAL A 151 11.77 14.90 -3.20
N VAL A 152 10.64 14.37 -2.77
CA VAL A 152 9.35 15.07 -2.81
C VAL A 152 9.09 15.71 -1.46
N THR A 153 8.51 16.90 -1.49
CA THR A 153 8.00 17.62 -0.31
C THR A 153 6.85 18.55 -0.72
N ASN A 154 6.28 19.27 0.25
CA ASN A 154 5.34 20.35 -0.03
C ASN A 154 6.05 21.63 -0.47
N LEU A 155 5.39 22.43 -1.28
CA LEU A 155 5.94 23.72 -1.70
C LEU A 155 6.05 24.69 -0.51
N HIS A 156 5.03 24.77 0.34
CA HIS A 156 5.03 25.68 1.49
C HIS A 156 6.17 25.42 2.49
N VAL A 157 6.74 24.20 2.49
CA VAL A 157 7.89 23.87 3.35
C VAL A 157 9.15 24.63 2.92
N ILE A 158 9.28 24.96 1.64
CA ILE A 158 10.50 25.49 1.05
C ILE A 158 10.33 26.83 0.32
N ALA A 159 9.10 27.29 0.07
CA ALA A 159 8.81 28.51 -0.67
C ALA A 159 9.54 29.72 -0.07
N GLY A 160 10.13 30.56 -0.93
CA GLY A 160 10.89 31.74 -0.52
C GLY A 160 12.23 31.45 0.16
N ALA A 161 12.65 30.19 0.31
CA ALA A 161 13.92 29.85 0.96
C ALA A 161 15.13 30.21 0.10
N ASP A 162 16.12 30.90 0.68
CA ASP A 162 17.42 31.16 0.05
C ASP A 162 18.40 29.98 0.20
N LYS A 163 18.12 29.11 1.17
CA LYS A 163 18.87 27.89 1.42
C LYS A 163 17.94 26.78 1.90
N ILE A 164 18.04 25.63 1.24
CA ILE A 164 17.27 24.43 1.57
C ILE A 164 18.27 23.33 1.92
N GLN A 165 18.13 22.77 3.12
CA GLN A 165 18.93 21.65 3.59
C GLN A 165 18.06 20.42 3.77
N VAL A 166 18.61 19.27 3.42
CA VAL A 166 17.93 17.98 3.60
C VAL A 166 18.79 17.05 4.43
N THR A 167 18.28 16.57 5.55
CA THR A 167 18.96 15.62 6.42
C THR A 167 18.37 14.24 6.26
N ASN A 168 19.19 13.27 5.86
CA ASN A 168 18.75 11.89 5.67
C ASN A 168 18.65 11.10 7.00
N TYR A 169 18.10 9.89 6.93
CA TYR A 169 17.99 8.98 8.07
C TYR A 169 19.30 8.72 8.83
N ASN A 170 20.45 8.79 8.15
CA ASN A 170 21.77 8.59 8.77
C ASN A 170 22.33 9.87 9.43
N GLY A 171 21.57 10.97 9.44
CA GLY A 171 22.00 12.27 9.97
C GLY A 171 22.93 13.05 9.04
N THR A 172 23.08 12.63 7.78
CA THR A 172 23.86 13.37 6.78
C THR A 172 23.00 14.47 6.17
N THR A 173 23.46 15.71 6.28
CA THR A 173 22.82 16.88 5.70
C THR A 173 23.41 17.21 4.34
N PHE A 174 22.54 17.54 3.39
CA PHE A 174 22.88 17.95 2.03
C PHE A 174 22.27 19.31 1.74
N ASP A 175 23.07 20.23 1.19
CA ASP A 175 22.56 21.47 0.63
C ASP A 175 21.95 21.20 -0.74
N VAL A 176 20.68 21.56 -0.91
CA VAL A 176 19.99 21.45 -2.19
C VAL A 176 20.52 22.53 -3.12
N GLN A 177 20.94 22.12 -4.31
CA GLN A 177 21.45 23.04 -5.33
C GLN A 177 20.37 23.43 -6.35
N GLN A 178 19.40 22.54 -6.56
CA GLN A 178 18.38 22.68 -7.59
C GLN A 178 17.03 22.14 -7.12
N VAL A 179 15.98 22.92 -7.42
CA VAL A 179 14.59 22.46 -7.40
C VAL A 179 14.30 21.96 -8.81
N LEU A 180 13.98 20.68 -8.96
CA LEU A 180 13.71 20.08 -10.27
C LEU A 180 12.41 20.57 -10.86
N GLY A 181 11.42 20.81 -10.02
CA GLY A 181 10.09 21.28 -10.39
C GLY A 181 9.26 21.55 -9.15
N TYR A 182 8.26 22.39 -9.30
CA TYR A 182 7.25 22.64 -8.28
C TYR A 182 5.93 23.03 -8.95
N ASP A 183 4.84 22.87 -8.21
CA ASP A 183 3.52 23.30 -8.63
C ASP A 183 2.80 23.87 -7.41
N ALA A 184 2.46 25.16 -7.49
CA ALA A 184 1.83 25.89 -6.41
C ALA A 184 0.36 25.52 -6.22
N ALA A 185 -0.35 25.11 -7.28
CA ALA A 185 -1.76 24.76 -7.18
C ALA A 185 -1.98 23.48 -6.38
N ILE A 186 -1.04 22.54 -6.44
CA ILE A 186 -1.10 21.27 -5.70
C ILE A 186 -0.16 21.23 -4.48
N ASP A 187 0.53 22.33 -4.16
CA ASP A 187 1.47 22.45 -3.03
C ASP A 187 2.55 21.35 -3.03
N LEU A 188 3.21 21.10 -4.16
CA LEU A 188 4.26 20.10 -4.27
C LEU A 188 5.55 20.64 -4.89
N ALA A 189 6.67 20.12 -4.42
CA ALA A 189 7.99 20.38 -4.98
C ALA A 189 8.85 19.11 -5.04
N VAL A 190 9.74 19.07 -6.03
CA VAL A 190 10.71 17.99 -6.24
C VAL A 190 12.12 18.57 -6.20
N LEU A 191 12.93 18.09 -5.26
CA LEU A 191 14.30 18.54 -5.02
C LEU A 191 15.31 17.55 -5.59
N LYS A 192 16.46 18.07 -6.07
CA LYS A 192 17.61 17.24 -6.46
C LYS A 192 18.64 17.17 -5.35
N ILE A 193 19.00 15.94 -4.97
CA ILE A 193 20.09 15.66 -4.04
C ILE A 193 21.12 14.73 -4.67
N ASN A 194 22.39 15.05 -4.49
CA ASN A 194 23.52 14.27 -4.99
C ASN A 194 23.91 13.15 -4.01
N SER A 195 22.98 12.22 -3.76
CA SER A 195 23.21 11.03 -2.93
C SER A 195 22.50 9.81 -3.50
N LYS A 196 23.08 8.63 -3.25
CA LYS A 196 22.39 7.34 -3.44
C LYS A 196 21.64 7.02 -2.16
N ASN A 197 20.33 6.84 -2.26
CA ASN A 197 19.48 6.59 -1.10
C ASN A 197 18.46 5.49 -1.43
N ASP A 198 17.94 4.85 -0.38
CA ASP A 198 16.72 4.07 -0.50
C ASP A 198 15.57 5.00 -0.91
N PHE A 199 14.62 4.48 -1.70
CA PHE A 199 13.45 5.23 -2.15
C PHE A 199 12.19 4.40 -1.95
N LEU A 200 11.07 5.09 -1.82
CA LEU A 200 9.77 4.49 -1.60
C LEU A 200 9.09 4.15 -2.92
N ILE A 201 8.26 3.11 -2.87
CA ILE A 201 7.44 2.67 -4.01
C ILE A 201 6.06 3.29 -3.87
N GLN A 202 5.56 3.90 -4.95
CA GLN A 202 4.20 4.43 -5.00
C GLN A 202 3.16 3.31 -5.02
N ASN A 203 2.07 3.49 -4.30
CA ASN A 203 0.92 2.60 -4.37
C ASN A 203 0.21 2.74 -5.73
N GLN A 204 0.07 1.62 -6.44
CA GLN A 204 -0.58 1.55 -7.76
C GLN A 204 -1.99 0.91 -7.70
N GLU A 205 -2.44 0.49 -6.51
CA GLU A 205 -3.70 -0.25 -6.35
C GLU A 205 -4.87 0.63 -5.87
N GLY A 206 -4.69 1.95 -5.86
CA GLY A 206 -5.67 2.90 -5.36
C GLY A 206 -5.80 2.89 -3.83
N VAL A 207 -6.70 3.74 -3.32
CA VAL A 207 -6.90 3.98 -1.89
C VAL A 207 -8.25 3.41 -1.47
N THR A 208 -8.30 2.70 -0.34
CA THR A 208 -9.55 2.11 0.20
C THR A 208 -9.89 2.70 1.56
N ALA A 209 -11.15 3.11 1.76
CA ALA A 209 -11.62 3.60 3.05
C ALA A 209 -11.51 2.50 4.13
N GLY A 210 -11.06 2.88 5.33
CA GLY A 210 -10.79 1.98 6.44
C GLY A 210 -9.48 1.18 6.33
N GLU A 211 -8.68 1.37 5.27
CA GLU A 211 -7.34 0.80 5.20
C GLU A 211 -6.42 1.44 6.24
N SER A 212 -5.63 0.62 6.95
CA SER A 212 -4.60 1.10 7.88
C SER A 212 -3.50 1.84 7.15
N VAL A 213 -3.15 3.01 7.68
CA VAL A 213 -2.12 3.89 7.14
C VAL A 213 -1.20 4.37 8.24
N TYR A 214 -0.03 4.85 7.82
CA TYR A 214 0.99 5.40 8.69
C TYR A 214 1.47 6.74 8.14
N ILE A 215 1.51 7.75 8.99
CA ILE A 215 2.20 9.00 8.73
C ILE A 215 3.63 8.84 9.22
N LEU A 216 4.57 9.30 8.41
CA LEU A 216 5.97 9.34 8.75
C LEU A 216 6.51 10.75 8.49
N GLY A 217 7.12 11.35 9.51
CA GLY A 217 7.84 12.63 9.42
C GLY A 217 9.21 12.54 10.08
N SER A 218 10.08 13.50 9.80
CA SER A 218 11.45 13.54 10.32
C SER A 218 11.89 14.93 10.80
N PRO A 219 11.32 15.50 11.88
CA PRO A 219 11.86 16.69 12.53
C PRO A 219 12.90 16.27 13.60
N LEU A 220 14.18 16.53 13.39
CA LEU A 220 15.31 16.13 14.24
C LEU A 220 15.38 16.90 15.57
N GLY A 221 14.65 16.38 16.54
CA GLY A 221 14.80 16.65 17.98
C GLY A 221 13.87 15.77 18.82
N LEU A 222 12.75 15.34 18.23
CA LEU A 222 11.89 14.26 18.70
C LEU A 222 11.83 13.23 17.57
N THR A 223 12.40 12.05 17.80
CA THR A 223 12.47 10.94 16.85
C THR A 223 11.21 10.76 16.01
N GLY A 224 11.41 10.62 14.69
CA GLY A 224 10.52 9.99 13.70
C GLY A 224 9.06 9.87 14.13
N SER A 225 8.28 10.93 13.93
CA SER A 225 6.84 10.90 14.15
C SER A 225 6.25 9.83 13.26
N PHE A 226 5.96 8.68 13.87
CA PHE A 226 5.38 7.53 13.24
C PHE A 226 4.05 7.29 13.90
N ALA A 227 2.99 7.66 13.19
CA ALA A 227 1.65 7.65 13.70
C ALA A 227 0.78 6.73 12.83
N ASP A 228 0.02 5.85 13.46
CA ASP A 228 -0.92 4.98 12.77
C ASP A 228 -2.33 5.58 12.74
N GLY A 229 -3.11 5.16 11.76
CA GLY A 229 -4.51 5.50 11.63
C GLY A 229 -5.15 4.74 10.49
N MET A 230 -6.22 5.30 9.93
CA MET A 230 -6.89 4.73 8.76
C MET A 230 -7.28 5.80 7.76
N VAL A 231 -7.54 5.38 6.53
CA VAL A 231 -8.19 6.22 5.52
C VAL A 231 -9.64 6.49 5.94
N SER A 232 -9.99 7.75 6.19
CA SER A 232 -11.36 8.20 6.43
C SER A 232 -12.11 8.46 5.11
N SER A 233 -11.44 9.09 4.15
CA SER A 233 -11.96 9.31 2.79
C SER A 233 -10.86 9.07 1.78
N THR A 234 -11.18 8.32 0.72
CA THR A 234 -10.21 7.95 -0.31
C THR A 234 -9.88 9.09 -1.27
N SER A 235 -10.77 10.08 -1.38
CA SER A 235 -10.66 11.21 -2.29
C SER A 235 -11.52 12.36 -1.77
N ARG A 236 -10.97 13.57 -1.81
CA ARG A 236 -11.64 14.84 -1.57
C ARG A 236 -11.01 15.86 -2.50
N LYS A 237 -11.75 16.25 -3.53
CA LYS A 237 -11.30 17.24 -4.49
C LYS A 237 -11.59 18.64 -3.97
N LEU A 238 -10.55 19.41 -3.71
CA LEU A 238 -10.64 20.83 -3.34
C LEU A 238 -9.76 21.59 -4.33
N GLU A 239 -10.33 22.60 -4.98
CA GLU A 239 -9.64 23.45 -5.96
C GLU A 239 -8.92 22.70 -7.09
N GLY A 240 -9.36 21.48 -7.41
CA GLY A 240 -8.77 20.63 -8.44
C GLY A 240 -7.77 19.59 -7.93
N VAL A 241 -7.30 19.72 -6.68
CA VAL A 241 -6.35 18.81 -6.03
C VAL A 241 -7.08 17.66 -5.34
N ASP A 242 -6.64 16.41 -5.51
CA ASP A 242 -7.19 15.26 -4.80
C ASP A 242 -6.48 15.00 -3.47
N TYR A 243 -7.23 15.06 -2.37
CA TYR A 243 -6.73 14.75 -1.04
C TYR A 243 -7.27 13.41 -0.50
N ILE A 244 -6.42 12.71 0.23
CA ILE A 244 -6.78 11.55 1.06
C ILE A 244 -6.97 12.07 2.48
N GLN A 245 -8.14 11.82 3.07
CA GLN A 245 -8.37 12.14 4.48
C GLN A 245 -8.03 10.93 5.33
N VAL A 246 -7.26 11.14 6.40
CA VAL A 246 -6.83 10.11 7.34
C VAL A 246 -7.10 10.49 8.78
N THR A 247 -7.15 9.48 9.65
CA THR A 247 -7.26 9.68 11.10
C THR A 247 -5.92 9.69 11.81
N ALA A 248 -4.83 9.32 11.13
CA ALA A 248 -3.51 9.24 11.74
C ALA A 248 -3.12 10.63 12.26
N PRO A 249 -2.68 10.78 13.52
CA PRO A 249 -2.26 12.07 14.06
C PRO A 249 -1.22 12.76 13.19
N MET A 250 -1.49 14.02 12.85
CA MET A 250 -0.54 14.89 12.16
C MET A 250 -0.12 16.02 13.10
N SER A 251 1.07 16.55 12.89
CA SER A 251 1.58 17.70 13.61
C SER A 251 2.53 18.45 12.68
N PRO A 252 2.84 19.72 12.97
CA PRO A 252 3.84 20.44 12.23
C PRO A 252 5.17 19.67 12.14
N GLY A 253 5.81 19.73 10.99
CA GLY A 253 6.99 18.91 10.65
C GLY A 253 6.68 17.62 9.87
N ASN A 254 5.43 17.13 9.86
CA ASN A 254 5.03 16.00 9.00
C ASN A 254 4.80 16.41 7.54
N SER A 255 4.54 17.70 7.26
CA SER A 255 4.29 18.22 5.93
C SER A 255 5.42 17.88 4.97
N GLY A 256 5.07 17.36 3.79
CA GLY A 256 5.98 16.80 2.78
C GLY A 256 6.41 15.35 3.03
N GLY A 257 6.15 14.80 4.23
CA GLY A 257 6.42 13.39 4.55
C GLY A 257 5.43 12.43 3.90
N PRO A 258 5.75 11.12 3.80
CA PRO A 258 4.89 10.18 3.11
C PRO A 258 3.73 9.67 3.98
N LEU A 259 2.58 9.44 3.35
CA LEU A 259 1.50 8.60 3.86
C LEU A 259 1.68 7.17 3.34
N ILE A 260 1.78 6.18 4.21
CA ILE A 260 2.20 4.82 3.89
C ILE A 260 1.10 3.80 4.16
N ASN A 261 0.86 2.86 3.23
CA ASN A 261 -0.04 1.72 3.47
C ASN A 261 0.62 0.57 4.24
N ARG A 262 -0.18 -0.44 4.61
CA ARG A 262 0.28 -1.67 5.29
C ARG A 262 1.26 -2.56 4.51
N TYR A 263 1.59 -2.20 3.27
CA TYR A 263 2.59 -2.88 2.43
C TYR A 263 3.92 -2.09 2.34
N GLY A 264 3.98 -0.91 2.97
CA GLY A 264 5.13 -0.01 2.89
C GLY A 264 5.22 0.68 1.52
N GLU A 265 4.08 1.08 0.96
CA GLU A 265 3.96 1.83 -0.30
C GLU A 265 3.32 3.21 -0.03
N VAL A 266 3.75 4.23 -0.77
CA VAL A 266 3.29 5.63 -0.60
C VAL A 266 1.91 5.80 -1.24
N MET A 267 0.95 6.29 -0.45
CA MET A 267 -0.40 6.63 -0.88
C MET A 267 -0.57 8.12 -1.12
N GLY A 268 0.20 8.97 -0.42
CA GLY A 268 0.11 10.42 -0.52
C GLY A 268 1.25 11.14 0.17
N ILE A 269 1.20 12.47 0.11
CA ILE A 269 2.14 13.41 0.73
C ILE A 269 1.39 14.18 1.80
N ASN A 270 1.78 14.03 3.08
CA ASN A 270 1.11 14.72 4.19
C ASN A 270 1.27 16.22 4.04
N THR A 271 0.22 17.03 4.27
CA THR A 271 0.29 18.48 4.05
C THR A 271 -0.32 19.27 5.20
N TRP A 272 -1.63 19.18 5.43
CA TRP A 272 -2.35 20.03 6.38
C TRP A 272 -3.36 19.24 7.22
N GLN A 273 -3.74 19.85 8.33
CA GLN A 273 -4.77 19.37 9.24
C GLN A 273 -5.81 20.46 9.45
N PHE A 274 -7.07 20.09 9.67
CA PHE A 274 -8.09 21.06 10.05
C PHE A 274 -8.02 21.28 11.57
N ALA A 275 -7.49 22.42 11.99
CA ALA A 275 -7.17 22.71 13.40
C ALA A 275 -8.38 22.61 14.35
N ASP A 276 -9.57 22.97 13.88
CA ASP A 276 -10.82 22.97 14.67
C ASP A 276 -11.53 21.60 14.69
N GLY A 277 -10.94 20.57 14.07
CA GLY A 277 -11.53 19.23 13.97
C GLY A 277 -10.54 18.13 14.36
N GLN A 278 -10.95 17.25 15.27
CA GLN A 278 -10.13 16.10 15.66
C GLN A 278 -10.06 15.08 14.52
N ASN A 279 -8.85 14.59 14.22
CA ASN A 279 -8.58 13.56 13.21
C ASN A 279 -9.05 13.92 11.78
N LEU A 280 -8.99 15.21 11.43
CA LEU A 280 -9.19 15.71 10.07
C LEU A 280 -7.83 16.07 9.46
N ASN A 281 -7.12 15.04 9.03
CA ASN A 281 -5.76 15.14 8.50
C ASN A 281 -5.76 14.80 7.01
N PHE A 282 -5.01 15.54 6.20
CA PHE A 282 -5.07 15.44 4.74
C PHE A 282 -3.69 15.23 4.13
N SER A 283 -3.63 14.30 3.19
CA SER A 283 -2.46 14.05 2.37
C SER A 283 -2.83 14.23 0.90
N ILE A 284 -2.01 14.94 0.13
CA ILE A 284 -2.16 15.04 -1.32
C ILE A 284 -2.01 13.63 -1.92
N ASN A 285 -2.92 13.21 -2.79
CA ASN A 285 -2.86 11.91 -3.42
C ASN A 285 -1.54 11.76 -4.19
N ILE A 286 -0.84 10.64 -4.04
CA ILE A 286 0.48 10.45 -4.66
C ILE A 286 0.47 10.61 -6.19
N ASN A 287 -0.69 10.41 -6.83
CA ASN A 287 -0.82 10.58 -8.28
C ASN A 287 -0.64 12.03 -8.74
N GLU A 288 -0.92 13.01 -7.86
CA GLU A 288 -0.78 14.45 -8.17
C GLU A 288 0.69 14.82 -8.48
N ILE A 289 1.67 14.03 -8.00
CA ILE A 289 3.10 14.27 -8.29
C ILE A 289 3.41 14.24 -9.79
N SER A 290 2.56 13.60 -10.60
CA SER A 290 2.74 13.54 -12.05
C SER A 290 2.46 14.86 -12.76
N GLU A 291 1.77 15.79 -12.11
CA GLU A 291 1.51 17.15 -12.63
C GLU A 291 2.73 18.08 -12.42
N VAL A 292 3.64 17.74 -11.50
CA VAL A 292 4.86 18.54 -11.27
C VAL A 292 5.83 18.37 -12.45
N ASN A 293 5.95 19.42 -13.26
CA ASN A 293 6.90 19.46 -14.36
C ASN A 293 8.35 19.54 -13.84
N THR A 294 9.16 18.52 -14.15
CA THR A 294 10.57 18.45 -13.73
C THR A 294 11.59 18.66 -14.86
N ASP A 295 11.12 19.12 -16.03
CA ASP A 295 11.97 19.31 -17.22
C ASP A 295 12.78 20.62 -17.18
N ASN A 296 12.39 21.58 -16.34
CA ASN A 296 13.01 22.90 -16.22
C ASN A 296 13.51 23.14 -14.78
N PRO A 297 14.60 22.49 -14.36
CA PRO A 297 15.16 22.68 -13.03
C PRO A 297 15.69 24.11 -12.86
N VAL A 298 15.47 24.68 -11.68
CA VAL A 298 15.93 26.03 -11.29
C VAL A 298 16.93 25.93 -10.14
N SER A 299 17.85 26.90 -10.03
CA SER A 299 18.69 27.00 -8.83
C SER A 299 17.86 27.44 -7.62
N VAL A 300 18.34 27.19 -6.39
CA VAL A 300 17.65 27.68 -5.19
C VAL A 300 17.49 29.20 -5.20
N SER A 301 18.50 29.94 -5.68
CA SER A 301 18.41 31.40 -5.80
C SER A 301 17.33 31.87 -6.79
N GLU A 302 17.15 31.15 -7.91
CA GLU A 302 16.07 31.47 -8.86
C GLU A 302 14.72 31.08 -8.29
N PHE A 303 14.64 29.91 -7.65
CA PHE A 303 13.44 29.42 -6.96
C PHE A 303 12.95 30.39 -5.87
N GLN A 304 13.86 30.93 -5.04
CA GLN A 304 13.54 31.95 -4.05
C GLN A 304 12.77 33.11 -4.67
N ASN A 305 13.34 33.74 -5.71
CA ASN A 305 12.72 34.87 -6.40
C ASN A 305 11.35 34.52 -7.01
N LEU A 306 11.18 33.30 -7.52
CA LEU A 306 9.94 32.83 -8.11
C LEU A 306 8.85 32.50 -7.08
N THR A 307 9.22 32.29 -5.82
CA THR A 307 8.31 31.81 -4.78
C THR A 307 8.20 32.72 -3.57
N GLU A 308 8.89 33.87 -3.58
CA GLU A 308 8.85 34.89 -2.52
C GLU A 308 7.41 35.31 -2.18
N SER A 309 6.54 35.50 -3.17
CA SER A 309 5.15 35.91 -2.93
C SER A 309 4.33 34.85 -2.18
N TYR A 310 4.62 33.56 -2.40
CA TYR A 310 3.93 32.48 -1.67
C TYR A 310 4.31 32.44 -0.19
N ARG A 311 5.45 33.04 0.17
CA ARG A 311 5.86 33.23 1.57
C ARG A 311 5.07 34.35 2.23
N GLU A 312 4.89 35.47 1.52
CA GLU A 312 4.16 36.64 2.04
C GLU A 312 2.70 36.31 2.35
N ASP A 313 2.03 35.52 1.50
CA ASP A 313 0.66 35.05 1.75
C ASP A 313 0.58 34.16 3.02
N ALA A 314 1.58 33.31 3.25
CA ALA A 314 1.65 32.43 4.43
C ALA A 314 1.90 33.20 5.75
N ASP A 315 2.65 34.31 5.67
CA ASP A 315 2.92 35.20 6.80
C ASP A 315 1.71 36.09 7.13
N GLU A 316 0.91 36.50 6.13
CA GLU A 316 -0.35 37.26 6.33
C GLU A 316 -1.50 36.38 6.88
N GLU A 317 -1.55 35.09 6.52
CA GLU A 317 -2.52 34.13 7.08
C GLU A 317 -2.15 33.62 8.49
N GLY A 318 -1.02 34.07 9.05
CA GLY A 318 -0.64 33.79 10.44
C GLY A 318 -0.11 32.37 10.69
N THR A 319 0.65 31.80 9.74
CA THR A 319 1.28 30.47 9.92
C THR A 319 2.68 30.51 10.53
N ALA A 320 3.18 31.69 10.94
CA ALA A 320 4.48 31.82 11.57
C ALA A 320 4.54 31.15 12.95
N TYR A 321 5.45 30.18 13.08
CA TYR A 321 5.99 29.71 14.35
C TYR A 321 6.75 30.84 15.05
N SER A 322 6.01 31.77 15.69
CA SER A 322 6.59 32.67 16.68
C SER A 322 6.76 31.92 18.00
N SER A 323 7.97 31.42 18.27
CA SER A 323 8.38 31.07 19.62
C SER A 323 8.79 32.33 20.38
N SER A 324 7.83 33.19 20.75
CA SER A 324 7.85 34.06 21.95
C SER A 324 6.70 35.07 21.88
N ASP A 325 6.14 35.38 23.05
CA ASP A 325 5.17 36.43 23.33
C ASP A 325 3.70 36.17 22.96
N SER A 326 2.99 35.51 23.87
CA SER A 326 1.53 35.63 23.98
C SER A 326 1.17 36.94 24.70
N GLN A 327 0.67 37.94 23.96
CA GLN A 327 -0.19 38.98 24.54
C GLN A 327 -1.67 38.64 24.32
N GLU A 328 -2.44 38.71 25.40
CA GLU A 328 -3.91 38.55 25.41
C GLU A 328 -4.60 39.68 24.63
N VAL A 329 -5.60 39.34 23.80
CA VAL A 329 -6.50 40.33 23.20
C VAL A 329 -7.96 40.02 23.58
N HIS A 330 -8.63 41.07 24.06
CA HIS A 330 -9.97 41.12 24.65
C HIS A 330 -11.11 40.78 23.67
N THR A 331 -12.16 40.13 24.20
CA THR A 331 -13.40 39.74 23.53
C THR A 331 -14.42 40.89 23.43
N ASN A 332 -15.14 40.99 22.30
CA ASN A 332 -16.34 41.85 22.13
C ASN A 332 -17.55 40.99 21.69
N GLN A 333 -18.68 41.17 22.38
CA GLN A 333 -19.96 40.47 22.14
C GLN A 333 -20.87 41.23 21.14
N LEU A 334 -21.63 40.51 20.30
CA LEU A 334 -22.54 41.06 19.29
C LEU A 334 -24.01 40.75 19.64
N THR A 335 -24.82 41.78 19.90
CA THR A 335 -26.27 41.69 20.14
C THR A 335 -27.14 42.30 19.02
N ASP A 336 -26.65 42.50 17.79
CA ASP A 336 -27.42 43.23 16.76
C ASP A 336 -27.57 42.46 15.44
N LEU A 337 -28.66 41.67 15.34
CA LEU A 337 -29.06 40.88 14.16
C LEU A 337 -29.41 41.72 12.92
N LYS A 338 -29.52 43.05 13.04
CA LYS A 338 -29.80 43.96 11.91
C LYS A 338 -28.66 44.07 10.89
N LYS A 339 -27.41 43.75 11.27
CA LYS A 339 -26.25 43.84 10.36
C LYS A 339 -26.16 42.69 9.34
N VAL A 340 -26.85 41.57 9.59
CA VAL A 340 -26.73 40.36 8.76
C VAL A 340 -27.37 40.54 7.38
N SER A 341 -28.51 41.24 7.27
CA SER A 341 -29.13 41.52 5.96
C SER A 341 -28.33 42.53 5.14
N ASP A 342 -27.65 43.46 5.80
CA ASP A 342 -26.86 44.50 5.12
C ASP A 342 -25.56 43.92 4.54
N ILE A 343 -24.95 42.95 5.23
CA ILE A 343 -23.78 42.21 4.73
C ILE A 343 -24.16 41.30 3.55
N LEU A 344 -25.30 40.60 3.64
CA LEU A 344 -25.80 39.74 2.55
C LEU A 344 -26.30 40.54 1.35
N GLY A 345 -26.80 41.77 1.55
CA GLY A 345 -27.23 42.67 0.48
C GLY A 345 -26.08 43.37 -0.26
N ALA A 346 -24.90 43.52 0.36
CA ALA A 346 -23.72 44.12 -0.26
C ALA A 346 -22.97 43.14 -1.20
N LEU A 347 -23.21 41.84 -1.09
CA LEU A 347 -22.61 40.80 -1.91
C LEU A 347 -23.55 40.45 -3.08
N ASN A 348 -23.53 41.31 -4.11
CA ASN A 348 -24.26 41.10 -5.35
C ASN A 348 -23.84 39.78 -6.04
N GLY A 349 -24.62 38.72 -5.83
CA GLY A 349 -24.89 37.68 -6.83
C GLY A 349 -23.85 36.57 -7.04
N ASN A 350 -22.69 36.58 -6.39
CA ASN A 350 -21.68 35.52 -6.56
C ASN A 350 -21.26 34.94 -5.21
N LEU A 351 -22.00 33.94 -4.71
CA LEU A 351 -21.51 33.02 -3.68
C LEU A 351 -22.29 31.71 -3.75
N TYR A 352 -21.63 30.69 -4.30
CA TYR A 352 -21.97 29.27 -4.06
C TYR A 352 -20.99 28.66 -3.05
N ALA A 353 -20.53 29.44 -2.06
CA ALA A 353 -19.84 28.88 -0.90
C ALA A 353 -20.91 28.49 0.14
N ALA A 354 -20.95 27.22 0.53
CA ALA A 354 -21.83 26.75 1.59
C ALA A 354 -21.35 27.36 2.91
N ALA A 355 -22.02 28.43 3.37
CA ALA A 355 -21.80 28.98 4.70
C ALA A 355 -22.31 27.97 5.73
N ILE A 356 -21.43 27.49 6.61
CA ILE A 356 -21.80 26.56 7.67
C ILE A 356 -22.04 27.35 8.95
N LEU A 357 -23.23 27.16 9.52
CA LEU A 357 -23.64 27.74 10.79
C LEU A 357 -23.30 26.76 11.92
N ILE A 358 -22.40 27.15 12.81
CA ILE A 358 -22.00 26.30 13.94
C ILE A 358 -22.41 26.99 15.25
N PRO A 359 -23.16 26.32 16.15
CA PRO A 359 -23.44 26.84 17.48
C PRO A 359 -22.16 26.89 18.31
N ASN A 360 -21.93 27.99 19.02
CA ASN A 360 -20.84 28.12 19.98
C ASN A 360 -21.10 27.23 21.21
N GLU A 361 -20.05 26.97 21.99
CA GLU A 361 -20.10 26.07 23.15
C GLU A 361 -21.14 26.46 24.22
N ASP A 362 -21.53 27.74 24.27
CA ASP A 362 -22.58 28.24 25.16
C ASP A 362 -24.01 27.83 24.72
N GLY A 363 -24.17 27.31 23.51
CA GLY A 363 -25.45 26.90 22.93
C GLY A 363 -26.42 28.04 22.63
N THR A 364 -26.00 29.29 22.80
CA THR A 364 -26.84 30.49 22.67
C THR A 364 -26.43 31.41 21.52
N SER A 365 -25.24 31.22 20.98
CA SER A 365 -24.72 32.00 19.84
C SER A 365 -24.23 31.08 18.73
N TYR A 366 -24.13 31.60 17.50
CA TYR A 366 -23.68 30.86 16.33
C TYR A 366 -22.55 31.62 15.63
N LYS A 367 -21.53 30.89 15.15
CA LYS A 367 -20.47 31.42 14.30
C LYS A 367 -20.73 31.01 12.85
N TRP A 368 -20.52 31.96 11.94
CA TRP A 368 -20.50 31.69 10.50
C TRP A 368 -19.07 31.39 10.08
N ILE A 369 -18.91 30.29 9.33
CA ILE A 369 -17.65 29.99 8.66
C ILE A 369 -17.94 30.02 7.17
N LEU A 370 -17.28 30.95 6.49
CA LEU A 370 -17.16 30.94 5.03
C LEU A 370 -15.93 30.08 4.71
N PRO A 371 -16.03 29.11 3.79
CA PRO A 371 -14.84 28.48 3.23
C PRO A 371 -13.96 29.58 2.63
N GLN A 372 -12.73 29.70 3.14
CA GLN A 372 -11.69 30.46 2.46
C GLN A 372 -11.17 29.65 1.28
#